data_AF-A7F7E3-F1
#
_entry.id   AF-A7F7E3-F1
#
_cell.length_a   1.000
_cell.length_b   1.000
_cell.length_c   1.000
_cell.angle_alpha   90.00
_cell.angle_beta   90.00
_cell.angle_gamma   90.00
#
_symmetry.space_group_name_H-M   'P 1'
#
loop_
_entity.id
_entity.type
_entity.pdbx_description
1 polymer ?
#
loop_
_entity_poly.entity_id
_entity_poly.type
_entity_poly.pdbx_seq_one_letter_code
_entity_poly.pdbx_strand_id
1 'polypeptide(L)'
;MAGGAAFVVKENEKGGGESEVQRAGVENKPKGAWSSDQVVEYLVAKMNEGMFYVVCPDGDVTEEMDRKRMAWGAGDLVHGRQALSRWREEYKGEFEEFMKRDL
;
A
#
# COMPACT_ATOMS: atom_id res chain seq x y z
N MET A 1 -3.29 8.53 -21.94
CA MET A 1 -4.37 7.77 -21.29
C MET A 1 -4.85 6.71 -22.27
N ALA A 2 -4.36 5.48 -22.16
CA ALA A 2 -4.87 4.34 -22.92
C ALA A 2 -5.06 3.21 -21.90
N GLY A 3 -6.28 3.07 -21.41
CA GLY A 3 -6.66 1.96 -20.53
C GLY A 3 -6.88 0.72 -21.38
N GLY A 4 -5.93 -0.21 -21.36
CA GLY A 4 -6.14 -1.57 -21.88
C GLY A 4 -7.03 -2.36 -20.92
N ALA A 5 -7.86 -3.25 -21.47
CA ALA A 5 -8.74 -4.11 -20.67
C ALA A 5 -7.92 -5.01 -19.72
N ALA A 6 -8.36 -5.11 -18.47
CA ALA A 6 -7.69 -5.85 -17.39
C ALA A 6 -7.65 -7.38 -17.58
N PHE A 7 -8.32 -7.89 -18.61
CA PHE A 7 -8.46 -9.30 -18.90
C PHE A 7 -8.38 -9.51 -20.40
N VAL A 8 -7.54 -10.44 -20.83
CA VAL A 8 -7.48 -10.92 -22.21
C VAL A 8 -8.07 -12.32 -22.21
N VAL A 9 -9.17 -12.48 -22.94
CA VAL A 9 -9.73 -13.79 -23.23
C VAL A 9 -8.98 -14.34 -24.43
N LYS A 10 -8.20 -15.40 -24.25
CA LYS A 10 -7.65 -16.14 -25.41
C LYS A 10 -8.71 -17.12 -25.87
N GLU A 11 -9.27 -16.87 -27.05
CA GLU A 11 -10.08 -17.88 -27.73
C GLU A 11 -9.17 -19.04 -28.14
N ASN A 12 -9.55 -20.26 -27.75
CA ASN A 12 -8.84 -21.46 -28.14
C ASN A 12 -9.18 -21.74 -29.61
N GLU A 13 -8.18 -21.96 -30.48
CA GLU A 13 -8.36 -22.13 -31.95
C GLU A 13 -9.23 -23.35 -32.34
N LYS A 14 -9.66 -24.15 -31.36
CA LYS A 14 -10.61 -25.26 -31.54
C LYS A 14 -11.91 -24.90 -30.80
N GLY A 15 -12.90 -24.45 -31.57
CA GLY A 15 -14.18 -23.90 -31.11
C GLY A 15 -15.06 -24.83 -30.27
N GLY A 16 -14.68 -25.05 -29.01
CA GLY A 16 -15.49 -25.84 -28.08
C GLY A 16 -14.84 -26.16 -26.73
N GLY A 17 -14.08 -25.24 -26.12
CA GLY A 17 -13.49 -25.43 -24.79
C GLY A 17 -13.43 -24.13 -24.00
N GLU A 18 -13.53 -24.22 -22.66
CA GLU A 18 -13.54 -23.09 -21.72
C GLU A 18 -12.50 -22.03 -22.07
N SER A 19 -12.95 -20.78 -22.13
CA SER A 19 -12.12 -19.62 -22.41
C SER A 19 -11.16 -19.35 -21.25
N GLU A 20 -9.86 -19.46 -21.50
CA GLU A 20 -8.82 -19.13 -20.52
C GLU A 20 -8.68 -17.60 -20.41
N VAL A 21 -8.98 -17.06 -19.23
CA VAL A 21 -8.88 -15.63 -18.95
C VAL A 21 -7.48 -15.33 -18.39
N GLN A 22 -6.66 -14.65 -19.18
CA GLN A 22 -5.32 -14.21 -18.75
C GLN A 22 -5.38 -12.76 -18.24
N ARG A 23 -4.79 -12.50 -17.07
CA ARG A 23 -4.76 -11.17 -16.45
C ARG A 23 -3.72 -10.29 -17.15
N ALA A 24 -4.18 -9.29 -17.89
CA ALA A 24 -3.30 -8.30 -18.50
C ALA A 24 -2.94 -7.24 -17.46
N GLY A 25 -1.65 -7.18 -17.08
CA GLY A 25 -1.15 -6.16 -16.14
C GLY A 25 0.04 -6.58 -15.27
N VAL A 26 0.43 -7.86 -15.26
CA VAL A 26 1.53 -8.36 -14.41
C VAL A 26 2.91 -8.03 -15.01
N GLU A 27 3.05 -7.99 -16.34
CA GLU A 27 4.36 -7.89 -17.00
C GLU A 27 5.03 -6.50 -16.94
N ASN A 28 4.30 -5.43 -16.60
CA ASN A 28 4.83 -4.05 -16.53
C ASN A 28 4.44 -3.35 -15.23
N LYS A 29 4.59 -4.05 -14.10
CA LYS A 29 4.24 -3.51 -12.79
C LYS A 29 5.42 -2.71 -12.20
N PRO A 30 5.23 -1.44 -11.79
CA PRO A 30 6.22 -0.70 -11.03
C PRO A 30 6.59 -1.44 -9.74
N LYS A 31 7.85 -1.35 -9.28
CA LYS A 31 8.34 -2.11 -8.12
C LYS A 31 7.50 -1.92 -6.83
N GLY A 32 6.89 -0.75 -6.65
CA GLY A 32 6.05 -0.44 -5.48
C GLY A 32 4.54 -0.70 -5.66
N ALA A 33 4.08 -1.07 -6.86
CA ALA A 33 2.68 -1.44 -7.03
C ALA A 33 2.43 -2.85 -6.47
N TRP A 34 1.23 -3.13 -5.97
CA TRP A 34 0.79 -4.48 -5.55
C TRP A 34 -0.17 -5.10 -6.57
N SER A 35 -0.14 -6.43 -6.75
CA SER A 35 -1.11 -7.10 -7.61
C SER A 35 -2.40 -7.28 -6.83
N SER A 36 -3.52 -7.48 -7.53
CA SER A 36 -4.79 -7.74 -6.86
C SER A 36 -4.72 -8.95 -5.92
N ASP A 37 -4.02 -10.02 -6.33
CA ASP A 37 -3.86 -11.22 -5.49
C ASP A 37 -3.05 -10.91 -4.23
N GLN A 38 -1.93 -10.18 -4.34
CA GLN A 38 -1.12 -9.78 -3.19
C GLN A 38 -1.92 -8.96 -2.17
N VAL A 39 -2.74 -8.01 -2.66
CA VAL A 39 -3.60 -7.19 -1.78
C VAL A 39 -4.61 -8.07 -1.05
N VAL A 40 -5.27 -8.99 -1.75
CA VAL A 40 -6.29 -9.85 -1.16
C VAL A 40 -5.68 -10.80 -0.13
N GLU A 41 -4.55 -11.45 -0.46
CA GLU A 41 -3.87 -12.36 0.47
C GLU A 41 -3.46 -11.66 1.76
N TYR A 42 -2.86 -10.47 1.65
CA TYR A 42 -2.45 -9.69 2.81
C TYR A 42 -3.64 -9.18 3.64
N LEU A 43 -4.69 -8.69 2.97
CA LEU A 43 -5.92 -8.23 3.64
C LEU A 43 -6.57 -9.37 4.44
N VAL A 44 -6.73 -10.55 3.84
CA VAL A 44 -7.34 -11.71 4.51
C VAL A 44 -6.50 -12.14 5.71
N ALA A 45 -5.17 -12.17 5.59
CA ALA A 45 -4.28 -12.47 6.71
C ALA A 45 -4.49 -11.48 7.87
N LYS A 46 -4.54 -10.17 7.58
CA LYS A 46 -4.76 -9.13 8.60
C LYS A 46 -6.16 -9.15 9.21
N MET A 47 -7.18 -9.51 8.43
CA MET A 47 -8.53 -9.73 8.96
C MET A 47 -8.56 -10.89 9.96
N ASN A 48 -7.81 -11.97 9.71
CA ASN A 48 -7.68 -13.09 10.65
C ASN A 48 -6.93 -12.69 11.93
N GLU A 49 -6.05 -11.68 11.87
CA GLU A 49 -5.42 -11.06 13.03
C GLU A 49 -6.37 -10.11 13.80
N GLY A 50 -7.59 -9.89 13.32
CA GLY A 50 -8.58 -8.99 13.94
C GLY A 50 -8.35 -7.50 13.64
N MET A 51 -7.54 -7.18 12.63
CA MET A 51 -7.20 -5.81 12.25
C MET A 51 -8.27 -5.23 11.32
N PHE A 52 -8.79 -4.04 11.66
CA PHE A 52 -9.75 -3.33 10.80
C PHE A 52 -9.07 -2.42 9.77
N TYR A 53 -8.06 -1.66 10.20
CA TYR A 53 -7.23 -0.85 9.31
C TYR A 53 -5.94 -1.58 8.98
N VAL A 54 -5.71 -1.78 7.69
CA VAL A 54 -4.55 -2.48 7.16
C VAL A 54 -3.66 -1.49 6.43
N VAL A 55 -2.42 -1.35 6.88
CA VAL A 55 -1.41 -0.51 6.25
C VAL A 55 -0.69 -1.35 5.22
N CYS A 56 -0.93 -1.08 3.94
CA CYS A 56 -0.27 -1.80 2.86
C CYS A 56 1.21 -1.36 2.78
N PRO A 57 2.18 -2.28 2.80
CA PRO A 57 3.57 -1.97 2.49
C PRO A 57 3.69 -1.45 1.05
N ASP A 58 4.29 -0.29 0.84
CA ASP A 58 4.56 0.27 -0.49
C ASP A 58 5.88 -0.25 -1.11
N GLY A 59 6.69 -0.95 -0.31
CA GLY A 59 7.99 -1.48 -0.71
C GLY A 59 9.14 -0.47 -0.64
N ASP A 60 8.85 0.80 -0.37
CA ASP A 60 9.84 1.87 -0.21
C ASP A 60 10.19 2.09 1.27
N VAL A 61 9.22 1.88 2.17
CA VAL A 61 9.41 1.95 3.61
C VAL A 61 8.78 0.78 4.35
N THR A 62 9.20 0.57 5.60
CA THR A 62 8.62 -0.47 6.46
C THR A 62 7.25 -0.05 6.97
N GLU A 63 6.36 -1.03 7.17
CA GLU A 63 5.04 -0.81 7.77
C GLU A 63 5.13 -0.08 9.13
N GLU A 64 6.15 -0.42 9.93
CA GLU A 64 6.43 0.24 11.20
C GLU A 64 6.74 1.74 11.03
N MET A 65 7.57 2.08 10.03
CA MET A 65 7.91 3.47 9.74
C MET A 65 6.67 4.25 9.29
N ASP A 66 5.79 3.66 8.50
CA ASP A 66 4.55 4.31 8.11
C ASP A 66 3.59 4.49 9.28
N ARG A 67 3.45 3.49 10.16
CA ARG A 67 2.67 3.63 11.40
C ARG A 67 3.17 4.80 12.24
N LYS A 68 4.49 4.97 12.37
CA LYS A 68 5.10 6.13 13.05
C LYS A 68 4.79 7.44 12.35
N ARG A 69 4.91 7.51 11.02
CA ARG A 69 4.60 8.73 10.26
C ARG A 69 3.13 9.12 10.34
N MET A 70 2.23 8.14 10.30
CA MET A 70 0.79 8.37 10.49
C MET A 70 0.48 8.87 11.90
N ALA A 71 1.05 8.24 12.93
CA ALA A 71 0.89 8.65 14.31
C ALA A 71 1.41 10.08 14.54
N TRP A 72 2.57 10.42 13.98
CA TRP A 72 3.13 11.76 14.03
C TRP A 72 2.20 12.78 13.36
N GLY A 73 1.72 12.49 12.14
CA GLY A 73 0.81 13.36 11.40
C GLY A 73 -0.53 13.55 12.11
N ALA A 74 -1.10 12.50 12.70
CA ALA A 74 -2.29 12.62 13.54
C ALA A 74 -2.02 13.49 14.78
N GLY A 75 -0.81 13.38 15.35
CA GLY A 75 -0.35 14.25 16.43
C GLY A 75 -0.26 15.72 16.04
N ASP A 76 -0.09 16.07 14.76
CA ASP A 76 -0.09 17.48 14.34
C ASP A 76 -1.42 18.15 14.66
N LEU A 77 -2.53 17.43 14.43
CA LEU A 77 -3.88 17.87 14.77
C LEU A 77 -4.08 17.96 16.29
N VAL A 78 -3.58 16.97 17.03
CA VAL A 78 -3.77 16.88 18.49
C VAL A 78 -2.97 17.96 19.24
N HIS A 79 -1.75 18.25 18.78
CA HIS A 79 -0.83 19.17 19.46
C HIS A 79 -0.80 20.56 18.84
N GLY A 80 -1.64 20.85 17.83
CA GLY A 80 -1.68 22.14 17.16
C GLY A 80 -0.40 22.47 16.39
N ARG A 81 0.32 21.46 15.90
CA ARG A 81 1.51 21.69 15.04
C ARG A 81 1.04 22.08 13.65
N GLN A 82 1.89 22.82 12.95
CA GLN A 82 1.61 23.16 11.55
C GLN A 82 1.64 21.89 10.68
N ALA A 83 0.85 21.91 9.61
CA ALA A 83 0.74 20.77 8.70
C ALA A 83 2.12 20.30 8.19
N LEU A 84 2.27 18.98 8.07
CA LEU A 84 3.51 18.32 7.64
C LEU A 84 4.71 18.67 8.53
N SER A 85 4.50 18.74 9.85
CA SER A 85 5.50 19.23 10.80
C SER A 85 6.82 18.44 10.75
N ARG A 86 6.79 17.17 10.34
CA ARG A 86 7.99 16.32 10.19
C ARG A 86 9.04 16.87 9.22
N TRP A 87 8.66 17.77 8.31
CA TRP A 87 9.56 18.40 7.33
C TRP A 87 10.01 19.80 7.76
N ARG A 88 9.53 20.30 8.90
CA ARG A 88 9.89 21.62 9.41
C ARG A 88 11.13 21.51 10.29
N GLU A 89 12.04 22.45 10.12
CA GLU A 89 13.28 22.49 10.91
C GLU A 89 13.00 22.59 12.42
N GLU A 90 11.93 23.29 12.83
CA GLU A 90 11.55 23.42 14.24
C GLU A 90 11.24 22.08 14.92
N TYR A 91 10.74 21.11 14.17
CA TYR A 91 10.26 19.82 14.70
C TYR A 91 11.12 18.63 14.28
N LYS A 92 12.22 18.86 13.54
CA LYS A 92 13.08 17.79 13.01
C LYS A 92 13.67 16.92 14.13
N GLY A 93 14.18 17.54 15.18
CA GLY A 93 14.75 16.82 16.33
C GLY A 93 13.70 16.02 17.10
N GLU A 94 12.51 16.60 17.32
CA GLU A 94 11.40 15.89 17.97
C GLU A 94 10.91 14.70 17.13
N PHE A 95 10.84 14.86 15.81
CA PHE A 95 10.47 13.80 14.89
C PHE A 95 11.50 12.67 14.88
N GLU A 96 12.79 12.99 14.84
CA GLU A 96 13.87 11.98 14.90
C GLU A 96 13.83 11.17 16.20
N GLU A 97 13.57 11.83 17.33
CA GLU A 97 13.38 11.17 18.63
C GLU A 97 12.10 10.33 18.66
N PHE A 98 11.02 10.81 18.05
CA PHE A 98 9.78 10.05 17.94
C PHE A 98 9.95 8.77 17.12
N MET A 99 10.71 8.83 16.02
CA MET A 99 10.95 7.67 15.15
C MET A 99 11.67 6.51 15.86
N LYS A 100 12.42 6.79 16.94
CA LYS A 100 13.14 5.78 17.75
C LYS A 100 12.26 5.09 18.79
N ARG A 101 11.06 5.62 19.07
CA ARG A 101 10.15 5.07 20.08
C ARG A 101 9.36 3.91 19.52
N ASP A 102 8.94 2.99 20.40
CA ASP A 102 8.00 1.93 20.04
C ASP A 102 6.56 2.47 20.04
N LEU A 103 5.73 1.95 19.14
CA LEU A 103 4.31 2.30 18.98
C LEU A 103 3.39 1.21 19.54
#